data_AF-A0A267TIM4-F1
#
_entry.id   AF-A0A267TIM4-F1
#
_cell.length_a   1.000
_cell.length_b   1.000
_cell.length_c   1.000
_cell.angle_alpha   90.00
_cell.angle_beta   90.00
_cell.angle_gamma   90.00
#
_symmetry.space_group_name_H-M   'P 1'
#
loop_
_entity.id
_entity.type
_entity.pdbx_description
1 polymer ?
#
loop_
_entity_poly.entity_id
_entity_poly.type
_entity_poly.pdbx_seq_one_letter_code
_entity_poly.pdbx_strand_id
1 'polypeptide(L)'
;MKKALEEAKKKNPDATFASDGVHPNSQGHWIICRNMLTYFGLKKAKNAEVWTELYPNRSVSNLLLLFQKIQTRHNILKNAWLRATQHTRPEMPEGLPMDEALTKAKALQAEIDSLLR
;
A
#
# COMPACT_ATOMS: atom_id res chain seq x y z
N MET A 1 -10.66 -6.90 12.42
CA MET A 1 -11.61 -6.47 11.37
C MET A 1 -13.08 -6.71 11.74
N LYS A 2 -13.47 -7.84 12.36
CA LYS A 2 -14.88 -8.16 12.72
C LYS A 2 -15.70 -6.97 13.24
N LYS A 3 -15.26 -6.32 14.33
CA LYS A 3 -15.97 -5.15 14.91
C LYS A 3 -16.22 -4.04 13.89
N ALA A 4 -15.23 -3.71 13.05
CA ALA A 4 -15.39 -2.66 12.03
C ALA A 4 -16.40 -3.05 10.95
N LEU A 5 -16.48 -4.34 10.61
CA LEU A 5 -17.47 -4.85 9.66
C LEU A 5 -18.88 -4.82 10.24
N GLU A 6 -19.05 -5.22 11.51
CA GLU A 6 -20.35 -5.11 12.19
C GLU A 6 -20.86 -3.66 12.24
N GLU A 7 -19.98 -2.69 12.51
CA GLU A 7 -20.36 -1.27 12.47
C GLU A 7 -20.72 -0.79 11.06
N ALA A 8 -20.01 -1.26 10.03
CA ALA A 8 -20.37 -0.95 8.64
C ALA A 8 -21.73 -1.55 8.26
N LYS A 9 -22.01 -2.78 8.71
CA LYS A 9 -23.27 -3.49 8.45
C LYS A 9 -24.50 -2.84 9.07
N LYS A 10 -24.35 -2.13 10.19
CA LYS A 10 -25.43 -1.30 10.76
C LYS A 10 -25.93 -0.20 9.80
N LYS A 11 -25.06 0.30 8.92
CA LYS A 11 -25.38 1.34 7.93
C LYS A 11 -25.80 0.75 6.58
N ASN A 12 -25.15 -0.34 6.18
CA ASN A 12 -25.45 -1.06 4.95
C ASN A 12 -25.30 -2.58 5.21
N PRO A 13 -26.40 -3.35 5.28
CA PRO A 13 -26.36 -4.79 5.54
C PRO A 13 -25.44 -5.59 4.59
N ASP A 14 -25.29 -5.12 3.34
CA ASP A 14 -24.46 -5.74 2.30
C ASP A 14 -22.98 -5.31 2.38
N ALA A 15 -22.61 -4.51 3.38
CA ALA A 15 -21.23 -4.09 3.56
C ALA A 15 -20.31 -5.31 3.72
N THR A 16 -19.27 -5.35 2.88
CA THR A 16 -18.18 -6.32 2.94
C THR A 16 -16.85 -5.63 2.74
N PHE A 17 -15.82 -6.15 3.39
CA PHE A 17 -14.44 -5.77 3.11
C PHE A 17 -13.76 -6.72 2.12
N ALA A 18 -14.38 -7.84 1.75
CA ALA A 18 -13.87 -8.78 0.76
C ALA A 18 -15.04 -9.31 -0.08
N SER A 19 -15.23 -8.75 -1.27
CA SER A 19 -16.39 -9.10 -2.13
C SER A 19 -16.32 -10.52 -2.68
N ASP A 20 -15.10 -11.05 -2.86
CA ASP A 20 -14.84 -12.43 -3.28
C ASP A 20 -14.67 -13.39 -2.08
N GLY A 21 -14.89 -12.91 -0.85
CA GLY A 21 -14.71 -13.67 0.38
C GLY A 21 -13.27 -13.88 0.83
N VAL A 22 -12.27 -13.41 0.07
CA VAL A 22 -10.85 -13.67 0.33
C VAL A 22 -10.02 -12.38 0.39
N HIS A 23 -10.14 -11.50 -0.61
CA HIS A 23 -9.24 -10.36 -0.77
C HIS A 23 -9.85 -9.09 -0.17
N PRO A 24 -9.18 -8.48 0.84
CA PRO A 24 -9.62 -7.20 1.37
C PRO A 24 -9.61 -6.10 0.30
N ASN A 25 -10.63 -5.25 0.30
CA ASN A 25 -10.64 -3.99 -0.42
C ASN A 25 -9.74 -2.94 0.28
N SER A 26 -9.65 -1.74 -0.27
CA SER A 26 -8.81 -0.67 0.28
C SER A 26 -9.11 -0.35 1.76
N GLN A 27 -10.38 -0.40 2.17
CA GLN A 27 -10.77 -0.17 3.56
C GLN A 27 -10.37 -1.34 4.48
N GLY A 28 -10.56 -2.57 4.03
CA GLY A 28 -10.09 -3.76 4.73
C GLY A 28 -8.57 -3.76 4.93
N HIS A 29 -7.81 -3.47 3.87
CA HIS A 29 -6.36 -3.28 3.94
C HIS A 29 -5.96 -2.17 4.92
N TRP A 30 -6.67 -1.03 4.91
CA TRP A 30 -6.39 0.05 5.86
C TRP A 30 -6.64 -0.37 7.30
N ILE A 31 -7.71 -1.11 7.60
CA ILE A 31 -7.96 -1.61 8.97
C ILE A 31 -6.79 -2.51 9.43
N ILE A 32 -6.27 -3.38 8.57
CA ILE A 32 -5.10 -4.21 8.88
C ILE A 32 -3.89 -3.31 9.18
N CYS A 33 -3.55 -2.42 8.25
CA CYS A 33 -2.40 -1.51 8.35
C CYS A 33 -2.49 -0.64 9.63
N ARG A 34 -3.65 -0.05 9.90
CA ARG A 34 -3.91 0.78 11.09
C ARG A 34 -3.61 0.05 12.40
N ASN A 35 -4.01 -1.22 12.50
CA ASN A 35 -3.74 -2.03 13.69
C ASN A 35 -2.25 -2.32 13.84
N MET A 36 -1.55 -2.65 12.75
CA MET A 36 -0.10 -2.85 12.75
C MET A 36 0.65 -1.57 13.15
N LEU A 37 0.32 -0.44 12.53
CA LEU A 37 0.92 0.86 12.85
C LEU A 37 0.70 1.24 14.33
N THR A 38 -0.50 1.02 14.85
CA THR A 38 -0.82 1.26 16.26
C THR A 38 0.02 0.37 17.17
N TYR A 39 0.16 -0.92 16.82
CA TYR A 39 0.98 -1.88 17.56
C TYR A 39 2.47 -1.48 17.57
N PHE A 40 2.99 -1.02 16.44
CA PHE A 40 4.38 -0.52 16.32
C PHE A 40 4.60 0.88 16.90
N GLY A 41 3.62 1.45 17.62
CA GLY A 41 3.79 2.68 18.40
C GLY A 41 3.24 3.96 17.74
N LEU A 42 2.71 3.89 16.51
CA LEU A 42 2.07 5.04 15.87
C LEU A 42 0.63 5.24 16.38
N LYS A 43 0.49 5.67 17.64
CA LYS A 43 -0.81 5.78 18.34
C LYS A 43 -1.85 6.62 17.60
N LYS A 44 -1.43 7.67 16.86
CA LYS A 44 -2.33 8.51 16.05
C LYS A 44 -3.09 7.72 14.97
N ALA A 45 -2.56 6.57 14.54
CA ALA A 45 -3.22 5.75 13.54
C ALA A 45 -4.54 5.16 14.05
N LYS A 46 -4.67 4.88 15.35
CA LYS A 46 -5.85 4.23 15.94
C LYS A 46 -7.19 4.87 15.52
N ASN A 47 -7.20 6.19 15.40
CA ASN A 47 -8.42 6.97 15.13
C ASN A 47 -8.51 7.47 13.68
N ALA A 48 -7.55 7.12 12.83
CA ALA A 48 -7.56 7.54 11.43
C ALA A 48 -8.45 6.59 10.61
N GLU A 49 -9.45 7.15 9.94
CA GLU A 49 -10.39 6.41 9.08
C GLU A 49 -9.81 6.16 7.70
N VAL A 50 -8.92 7.06 7.24
CA VAL A 50 -8.07 6.85 6.06
C VAL A 50 -6.63 7.23 6.36
N TRP A 51 -5.68 6.63 5.64
CA TRP A 51 -4.26 6.80 5.93
C TRP A 51 -3.75 8.24 5.73
N THR A 52 -4.40 9.03 4.87
CA THR A 52 -4.03 10.43 4.62
C THR A 52 -4.22 11.31 5.85
N GLU A 53 -5.14 10.97 6.75
CA GLU A 53 -5.35 11.67 8.02
C GLU A 53 -4.14 11.59 8.96
N LEU A 54 -3.21 10.66 8.73
CA LEU A 54 -1.95 10.61 9.47
C LEU A 54 -1.05 11.82 9.19
N TYR A 55 -1.29 12.54 8.09
CA TYR A 55 -0.46 13.63 7.59
C TYR A 55 -1.31 14.87 7.28
N PRO A 56 -1.99 15.46 8.28
CA PRO A 56 -2.97 16.54 8.05
C PRO A 56 -2.35 17.81 7.46
N ASN A 57 -1.04 18.01 7.63
CA ASN A 57 -0.31 19.17 7.12
C ASN A 57 0.27 18.94 5.70
N ARG A 58 -0.01 17.80 5.07
CA ARG A 58 0.42 17.52 3.69
C ARG A 58 -0.81 17.51 2.78
N SER A 59 -0.66 18.08 1.58
CA SER A 59 -1.74 18.03 0.58
C SER A 59 -2.01 16.57 0.18
N VAL A 60 -3.29 16.24 -0.02
CA VAL A 60 -3.70 14.89 -0.47
C VAL A 60 -3.01 14.53 -1.78
N SER A 61 -2.85 15.49 -2.69
CA SER A 61 -2.13 15.29 -3.96
C SER A 61 -0.67 14.86 -3.75
N ASN A 62 0.05 15.47 -2.81
CA ASN A 62 1.43 15.07 -2.50
C ASN A 62 1.50 13.68 -1.87
N LEU A 63 0.54 13.34 -1.01
CA LEU A 63 0.43 12.01 -0.42
C LEU A 63 0.15 10.94 -1.50
N LEU A 64 -0.75 11.21 -2.42
CA LEU A 64 -1.04 10.31 -3.55
C LEU A 64 0.18 10.14 -4.46
N LEU A 65 0.91 11.22 -4.76
CA LEU A 65 2.15 11.15 -5.53
C LEU A 65 3.21 10.30 -4.81
N LEU A 66 3.38 10.49 -3.50
CA LEU A 66 4.26 9.66 -2.67
C LEU A 66 3.87 8.17 -2.77
N PHE A 67 2.59 7.85 -2.62
CA PHE A 67 2.08 6.48 -2.74
C PHE A 67 2.38 5.89 -4.13
N GLN A 68 2.13 6.65 -5.20
CA GLN A 68 2.42 6.22 -6.58
C GLN A 68 3.91 5.90 -6.75
N LYS A 69 4.82 6.76 -6.27
CA LYS A 69 6.26 6.53 -6.37
C LYS A 69 6.71 5.28 -5.60
N ILE A 70 6.17 5.06 -4.39
CA ILE A 70 6.42 3.84 -3.60
C ILE A 70 5.92 2.61 -4.37
N GLN A 71 4.72 2.66 -4.92
CA GLN A 71 4.12 1.56 -5.68
C GLN A 71 4.92 1.22 -6.94
N THR A 72 5.39 2.24 -7.68
CA THR A 72 6.27 2.05 -8.85
C THR A 72 7.58 1.39 -8.45
N ARG A 73 8.24 1.88 -7.39
CA ARG A 73 9.49 1.30 -6.89
C ARG A 73 9.28 -0.17 -6.50
N HIS A 74 8.21 -0.47 -5.78
CA HIS A 74 7.85 -1.83 -5.38
C HIS A 74 7.64 -2.74 -6.60
N ASN A 75 6.89 -2.30 -7.61
CA ASN A 75 6.61 -3.11 -8.79
C ASN A 75 7.86 -3.41 -9.62
N ILE A 76 8.77 -2.44 -9.78
CA ILE A 76 10.05 -2.63 -10.47
C ILE A 76 10.85 -3.74 -9.77
N LEU A 77 11.04 -3.61 -8.45
CA LEU A 77 11.82 -4.58 -7.68
C LEU A 77 11.17 -5.96 -7.64
N LYS A 78 9.85 -6.02 -7.41
CA LYS A 78 9.08 -7.27 -7.42
C LYS A 78 9.26 -8.01 -8.75
N ASN A 79 9.08 -7.32 -9.89
CA ASN A 79 9.19 -7.96 -11.19
C ASN A 79 10.64 -8.37 -11.50
N ALA A 80 11.64 -7.58 -11.11
CA ALA A 80 13.04 -7.95 -11.27
C ALA A 80 13.41 -9.20 -10.46
N TRP A 81 12.89 -9.33 -9.24
CA TRP A 81 13.03 -10.55 -8.45
C TRP A 81 12.37 -11.76 -9.12
N LEU A 82 11.15 -11.60 -9.63
CA LEU A 82 10.47 -12.68 -10.36
C LEU A 82 11.27 -13.14 -11.59
N ARG A 83 11.87 -12.19 -12.34
CA ARG A 83 12.79 -12.51 -13.44
C ARG A 83 14.01 -13.28 -12.93
N ALA A 84 14.68 -12.77 -11.91
CA ALA A 84 15.90 -13.36 -11.37
C ALA A 84 15.68 -14.79 -10.84
N THR A 85 14.51 -15.07 -10.28
CA THR A 85 14.09 -16.40 -9.81
C THR A 85 13.46 -17.27 -10.91
N GLN A 86 13.49 -16.83 -12.17
CA GLN A 86 12.96 -17.57 -13.33
C GLN A 86 11.48 -17.96 -13.19
N HIS A 87 10.67 -17.03 -12.68
CA HIS A 87 9.24 -17.21 -12.54
C HIS A 87 8.53 -17.38 -13.90
N THR A 88 7.53 -18.26 -13.95
CA THR A 88 6.83 -18.64 -15.19
C THR A 88 5.35 -18.24 -15.26
N ARG A 89 4.83 -17.41 -14.33
CA ARG A 89 3.40 -17.02 -14.37
C ARG A 89 3.11 -16.13 -15.58
N PRO A 90 2.16 -16.50 -16.46
CA PRO A 90 1.89 -15.78 -17.70
C PRO A 90 1.46 -14.32 -17.54
N GLU A 91 0.73 -14.01 -16.47
CA GLU A 91 0.12 -12.68 -16.26
C GLU A 91 1.08 -11.64 -15.65
N MET A 92 2.31 -12.05 -15.31
CA MET A 92 3.29 -11.15 -14.70
C MET A 92 4.16 -10.49 -15.78
N PRO A 93 4.37 -9.16 -15.73
CA PRO A 93 5.28 -8.51 -16.66
C PRO A 93 6.69 -9.07 -16.53
N GLU A 94 7.39 -9.18 -17.67
CA GLU A 94 8.81 -9.51 -17.69
C GLU A 94 9.59 -8.40 -16.96
N GLY A 95 10.21 -8.75 -15.82
CA GLY A 95 10.98 -7.80 -15.02
C GLY A 95 12.23 -7.31 -15.75
N LEU A 96 12.81 -6.22 -15.24
CA LEU A 96 14.12 -5.75 -15.68
C LEU A 96 15.24 -6.66 -15.13
N PRO A 97 16.44 -6.67 -15.75
CA PRO A 97 17.64 -7.17 -15.11
C PRO A 97 17.87 -6.51 -13.74
N MET A 98 18.41 -7.25 -12.78
CA MET A 98 18.50 -6.80 -11.38
C MET A 98 19.27 -5.47 -11.25
N ASP A 99 20.40 -5.33 -11.94
CA ASP A 99 21.23 -4.10 -11.86
C ASP A 99 20.49 -2.86 -12.38
N GLU A 100 19.73 -3.02 -13.47
CA GLU A 100 18.89 -1.94 -14.02
C GLU A 100 17.74 -1.60 -13.07
N ALA A 101 17.09 -2.62 -12.49
CA ALA A 101 16.01 -2.45 -11.53
C ALA A 101 16.47 -1.72 -10.27
N LEU A 102 17.63 -2.08 -9.72
CA LEU A 102 18.23 -1.43 -8.57
C LEU A 102 18.59 0.03 -8.85
N THR A 103 19.14 0.32 -10.04
CA THR A 103 19.45 1.68 -10.48
C THR A 103 18.19 2.55 -10.53
N LYS A 104 17.12 2.06 -11.17
CA LYS A 104 15.83 2.77 -11.24
C LYS A 104 15.17 2.90 -9.88
N ALA A 105 15.23 1.87 -9.04
CA ALA A 105 14.66 1.90 -7.70
C ALA A 105 15.38 2.93 -6.81
N LYS A 106 16.71 3.08 -6.96
CA LYS A 106 17.49 4.11 -6.25
C LYS A 106 17.10 5.52 -6.66
N ALA A 107 16.91 5.77 -7.96
CA ALA A 107 16.43 7.07 -8.46
C ALA A 107 15.03 7.41 -7.88
N LEU A 108 14.10 6.45 -7.92
CA LEU A 108 12.77 6.61 -7.30
C LEU A 108 12.84 6.82 -5.78
N GLN A 109 13.79 6.18 -5.09
CA GLN A 109 13.98 6.39 -3.66
C GLN A 109 14.37 7.84 -3.34
N ALA A 110 15.24 8.45 -4.15
CA ALA A 110 15.61 9.86 -3.98
C ALA A 110 14.41 10.80 -4.16
N GLU A 111 13.53 10.53 -5.13
CA GLU A 111 12.28 11.29 -5.31
C GLU A 111 11.33 11.11 -4.11
N ILE A 112 11.21 9.90 -3.58
CA ILE A 112 10.40 9.59 -2.40
C ILE A 112 10.93 10.35 -1.18
N ASP A 113 12.24 10.33 -0.96
CA ASP A 113 12.88 11.03 0.16
C ASP A 113 12.67 12.54 0.05
N SER A 114 12.68 13.09 -1.17
CA SER A 114 12.35 14.51 -1.41
C SER A 114 10.90 14.84 -1.06
N LEU A 115 9.95 13.94 -1.31
CA LEU A 115 8.53 14.13 -0.97
C LEU A 115 8.22 13.96 0.52
N LEU A 116 9.13 13.31 1.28
CA LEU A 116 9.02 13.10 2.71
C LEU A 116 9.59 14.25 3.56
N ARG A 117 10.44 15.10 2.97
CA ARG A 117 10.86 16.37 3.58
C ARG A 117 9.68 17.33 3.70
#